data_AF-A0A7X7F666-F1
#
_entry.id   AF-A0A7X7F666-F1
#
_cell.length_a   1.000
_cell.length_b   1.000
_cell.length_c   1.000
_cell.angle_alpha   90.00
_cell.angle_beta   90.00
_cell.angle_gamma   90.00
#
_symmetry.space_group_name_H-M   'P 1'
#
loop_
_entity.id
_entity.type
_entity.pdbx_description
1 polymer ?
#
loop_
_entity_poly.entity_id
_entity_poly.type
_entity_poly.pdbx_seq_one_letter_code
_entity_poly.pdbx_strand_id
1 'polypeptide(L)'
;MHLTPEQKKIGKENFSAVLGSEHLRRDFLHKSNAEKLASGAGLGAYYYGYDAKLAEPVRVAFLGTGDEGSILIGAINPDFIQVTAIADIRPYNVHRAFHGDHSNEDIIKLRCGLMAKYGWSTEEEARKHVKVYGDYRDLLKEEKNIEAVIIALPLHLHAPAAIAAMKAGYHVLT
;
A
#
# COMPACT_ATOMS: atom_id res chain seq x y z
N MET A 1 6.62 -46.21 -15.81
CA MET A 1 7.80 -45.46 -16.27
C MET A 1 8.55 -44.98 -15.04
N HIS A 2 9.74 -45.52 -14.75
CA HIS A 2 10.53 -45.17 -13.56
C HIS A 2 11.51 -44.04 -13.90
N LEU A 3 11.15 -42.81 -13.57
CA LEU A 3 12.06 -41.66 -13.70
C LEU A 3 13.07 -41.66 -12.55
N THR A 4 14.35 -41.42 -12.87
CA THR A 4 15.41 -41.22 -11.88
C THR A 4 15.19 -39.92 -11.09
N PRO A 5 15.82 -39.75 -9.91
CA PRO A 5 15.78 -38.49 -9.16
C PRO A 5 16.23 -37.28 -9.99
N GLU A 6 17.31 -37.41 -10.77
CA GLU A 6 17.79 -36.35 -11.67
C GLU A 6 16.75 -35.99 -12.73
N GLN A 7 16.13 -36.98 -13.37
CA GLN A 7 15.12 -36.75 -14.40
C GLN A 7 13.88 -36.04 -13.85
N LYS A 8 13.48 -36.36 -12.62
CA LYS A 8 12.39 -35.66 -11.92
C LYS A 8 12.78 -34.21 -11.61
N LYS A 9 14.02 -33.95 -11.21
CA LYS A 9 14.53 -32.60 -10.93
C LYS A 9 14.54 -31.75 -12.21
N ILE A 10 15.14 -32.26 -13.29
CA ILE A 10 15.18 -31.59 -14.61
C ILE A 10 13.76 -31.30 -15.12
N GLY A 11 12.82 -32.25 -14.96
CA GLY A 11 11.43 -32.06 -15.35
C GLY A 11 10.74 -30.92 -14.58
N LYS A 12 11.02 -30.80 -13.27
CA LYS A 12 10.52 -29.68 -12.46
C LYS A 12 11.14 -28.34 -12.87
N GLU A 13 12.46 -28.30 -13.06
CA GLU A 13 13.19 -27.09 -13.48
C GLU A 13 12.70 -26.58 -14.83
N ASN A 14 12.55 -27.47 -15.82
CA ASN A 14 12.02 -27.12 -17.14
C ASN A 14 10.58 -26.59 -17.07
N PHE A 15 9.73 -27.21 -16.24
CA PHE A 15 8.36 -26.75 -16.05
C PHE A 15 8.30 -25.37 -15.37
N SER A 16 9.13 -25.14 -14.34
CA SER A 16 9.26 -23.84 -13.67
C SER A 16 9.78 -22.75 -14.61
N ALA A 17 10.74 -23.07 -15.47
CA ALA A 17 11.25 -22.15 -16.49
C ALA A 17 10.15 -21.72 -17.49
N VAL A 18 9.28 -22.65 -17.89
CA VAL A 18 8.14 -22.35 -18.79
C VAL A 18 7.08 -21.48 -18.10
N LEU A 19 6.82 -21.69 -16.81
CA LEU A 19 5.88 -20.88 -16.05
C LEU A 19 6.44 -19.51 -15.62
N GLY A 20 7.76 -19.29 -15.74
CA GLY A 20 8.43 -18.10 -15.23
C GLY A 20 8.43 -18.01 -13.71
N SER A 21 8.32 -19.14 -12.99
CA SER A 21 8.33 -19.19 -11.53
C SER A 21 9.00 -20.47 -11.02
N GLU A 22 9.95 -20.30 -10.10
CA GLU A 22 10.58 -21.43 -9.37
C GLU A 22 9.60 -22.09 -8.38
N HIS A 23 8.46 -21.46 -8.10
CA HIS A 23 7.46 -21.96 -7.16
C HIS A 23 6.33 -22.69 -7.90
N LEU A 24 6.38 -24.02 -7.91
CA LEU A 24 5.25 -24.84 -8.35
C LEU A 24 4.06 -24.61 -7.42
N ARG A 25 2.87 -24.30 -7.96
CA ARG A 25 1.65 -24.01 -7.16
C ARG A 25 1.42 -25.00 -6.00
N ARG A 26 1.59 -26.30 -6.24
CA ARG A 26 1.39 -27.33 -5.21
C ARG A 26 2.44 -27.25 -4.10
N ASP A 27 3.72 -27.16 -4.48
CA ASP A 27 4.82 -27.08 -3.52
C ASP A 27 4.78 -25.73 -2.78
N PHE A 28 4.37 -24.64 -3.45
CA PHE A 28 4.07 -23.35 -2.86
C PHE A 28 2.97 -23.46 -1.80
N LEU A 29 1.83 -24.07 -2.10
CA LEU A 29 0.73 -24.21 -1.13
C LEU A 29 1.11 -25.07 0.09
N HIS A 30 1.84 -26.17 -0.12
CA HIS A 30 2.29 -27.00 0.99
C HIS A 30 3.35 -26.30 1.86
N LYS A 31 4.37 -25.69 1.24
CA LYS A 31 5.42 -24.98 1.96
C LYS A 31 4.90 -23.72 2.62
N SER A 32 4.08 -22.92 1.94
CA SER A 32 3.47 -21.73 2.52
C SER A 32 2.56 -22.06 3.70
N ASN A 33 1.82 -23.17 3.69
CA ASN A 33 1.04 -23.61 4.85
C ASN A 33 1.95 -24.02 6.03
N ALA A 34 3.07 -24.70 5.76
CA ALA A 34 4.03 -25.08 6.81
C ALA A 34 4.78 -23.86 7.38
N GLU A 35 5.22 -22.93 6.53
CA GLU A 35 5.98 -21.74 6.92
C GLU A 35 5.10 -20.63 7.52
N LYS A 36 3.83 -20.49 7.11
CA LYS A 36 2.86 -19.58 7.75
C LYS A 36 2.67 -19.88 9.23
N LEU A 37 2.65 -21.18 9.58
CA LEU A 37 2.55 -21.64 10.97
C LEU A 37 3.81 -21.29 11.79
N ALA A 38 4.98 -21.22 11.15
CA ALA A 38 6.26 -21.03 11.82
C ALA A 38 6.74 -19.56 11.88
N SER A 39 6.41 -18.73 10.88
CA SER A 39 6.99 -17.39 10.70
C SER A 39 6.03 -16.23 10.94
N GLY A 40 4.71 -16.46 10.88
CA GLY A 40 3.72 -15.37 10.93
C GLY A 40 3.74 -14.42 9.72
N ALA A 41 4.61 -14.64 8.73
CA ALA A 41 4.92 -13.68 7.67
C ALA A 41 3.86 -13.56 6.54
N GLY A 42 2.77 -14.33 6.60
CA GLY A 42 1.75 -14.34 5.54
C GLY A 42 2.24 -14.92 4.21
N LEU A 43 1.32 -15.08 3.24
CA LEU A 43 1.64 -15.66 1.92
C LEU A 43 2.50 -14.73 1.05
N GLY A 44 2.35 -13.42 1.21
CA GLY A 44 3.00 -12.42 0.37
C GLY A 44 4.52 -12.38 0.59
N ALA A 45 4.96 -12.39 1.85
CA ALA A 45 6.37 -12.45 2.20
C ALA A 45 7.07 -13.66 1.57
N TYR A 46 6.46 -14.85 1.68
CA TYR A 46 6.99 -16.07 1.10
C TYR A 46 7.05 -16.03 -0.44
N TYR A 47 6.01 -15.50 -1.10
CA TYR A 47 5.96 -15.48 -2.57
C TYR A 47 6.90 -14.44 -3.19
N TYR A 48 6.97 -13.25 -2.62
CA TYR A 48 7.72 -12.13 -3.19
C TYR A 48 9.11 -11.93 -2.58
N GLY A 49 9.44 -12.65 -1.51
CA GLY A 49 10.74 -12.57 -0.84
C GLY A 49 10.94 -11.30 0.00
N TYR A 50 9.87 -10.61 0.36
CA TYR A 50 9.91 -9.47 1.29
C TYR A 50 9.64 -9.92 2.72
N ASP A 51 10.09 -9.14 3.70
CA ASP A 51 9.82 -9.43 5.12
C ASP A 51 8.33 -9.27 5.48
N ALA A 52 7.94 -9.85 6.61
CA ALA A 52 6.57 -9.76 7.16
C ALA A 52 6.13 -8.31 7.43
N LYS A 53 7.10 -7.41 7.62
CA LYS A 53 6.97 -5.96 7.78
C LYS A 53 8.26 -5.30 7.30
N LEU A 54 8.22 -4.03 6.98
CA LEU A 54 9.42 -3.25 6.69
C LEU A 54 9.95 -2.59 7.96
N ALA A 55 11.27 -2.54 8.12
CA ALA A 55 11.89 -1.77 9.20
C ALA A 55 11.57 -0.27 9.05
N GLU A 56 11.55 0.21 7.81
CA GLU A 56 11.13 1.54 7.42
C GLU A 56 10.00 1.41 6.38
N PRO A 57 8.74 1.63 6.78
CA PRO A 57 7.62 1.64 5.85
C PRO A 57 7.79 2.70 4.75
N VAL A 58 7.34 2.39 3.54
CA VAL A 58 7.40 3.29 2.39
C VAL A 58 6.60 4.55 2.70
N ARG A 59 7.22 5.72 2.57
CA ARG A 59 6.55 6.99 2.84
C ARG A 59 5.72 7.40 1.64
N VAL A 60 4.43 7.57 1.84
CA VAL A 60 3.49 7.91 0.78
C VAL A 60 2.73 9.20 1.06
N ALA A 61 2.37 9.90 -0.02
CA ALA A 61 1.39 10.97 0.03
C ALA A 61 0.08 10.59 -0.68
N PHE A 62 -1.05 11.05 -0.14
CA PHE A 62 -2.34 10.97 -0.83
C PHE A 62 -2.64 12.27 -1.58
N LEU A 63 -2.95 12.16 -2.88
CA LEU A 63 -3.52 13.24 -3.67
C LEU A 63 -5.02 12.99 -3.80
N GLY A 64 -5.82 13.74 -3.04
CA GLY A 64 -7.25 13.51 -2.88
C GLY A 64 -7.57 12.57 -1.72
N THR A 65 -8.37 13.04 -0.77
CA THR A 65 -8.84 12.26 0.39
C THR A 65 -10.36 12.24 0.47
N GLY A 66 -11.01 12.21 -0.70
CA GLY A 66 -12.45 12.00 -0.81
C GLY A 66 -12.83 10.54 -0.52
N ASP A 67 -13.89 10.08 -1.17
CA ASP A 67 -14.45 8.74 -0.92
C ASP A 67 -13.48 7.60 -1.23
N GLU A 68 -12.88 7.62 -2.42
CA GLU A 68 -11.90 6.61 -2.82
C GLU A 68 -10.64 6.72 -1.96
N GLY A 69 -10.13 7.94 -1.76
CA GLY A 69 -8.96 8.16 -0.90
C GLY A 69 -9.16 7.65 0.53
N SER A 70 -10.35 7.80 1.10
CA SER A 70 -10.68 7.28 2.43
C SER A 70 -10.75 5.75 2.48
N ILE A 71 -11.22 5.09 1.41
CA ILE A 71 -11.19 3.62 1.30
C ILE A 71 -9.74 3.14 1.23
N LEU A 72 -8.93 3.79 0.40
CA LEU A 72 -7.52 3.44 0.25
C LEU A 72 -6.73 3.66 1.55
N ILE A 73 -7.00 4.73 2.31
CA ILE A 73 -6.47 4.94 3.67
C ILE A 73 -6.84 3.77 4.59
N GLY A 74 -8.09 3.29 4.55
CA GLY A 74 -8.49 2.12 5.32
C GLY A 74 -7.79 0.82 4.88
N ALA A 75 -7.47 0.70 3.59
CA ALA A 75 -6.87 -0.49 2.99
C ALA A 75 -5.34 -0.59 3.14
N ILE A 76 -4.63 0.49 3.47
CA ILE A 76 -3.16 0.42 3.63
C ILE A 76 -2.76 -0.56 4.74
N ASN A 77 -1.54 -1.10 4.68
CA ASN A 77 -0.96 -1.83 5.82
C ASN A 77 0.13 -0.96 6.47
N PRO A 78 -0.04 -0.51 7.73
CA PRO A 78 0.96 0.31 8.44
C PRO A 78 2.33 -0.37 8.57
N ASP A 79 2.41 -1.70 8.48
CA ASP A 79 3.66 -2.45 8.48
C ASP A 79 4.53 -2.21 7.23
N PHE A 80 3.93 -1.65 6.17
CA PHE A 80 4.58 -1.45 4.86
C PHE A 80 4.47 -0.03 4.34
N ILE A 81 3.45 0.73 4.75
CA ILE A 81 3.15 2.07 4.25
C ILE A 81 3.01 3.04 5.43
N GLN A 82 3.74 4.15 5.35
CA GLN A 82 3.56 5.31 6.22
C GLN A 82 3.03 6.49 5.42
N VAL A 83 1.84 6.97 5.75
CA VAL A 83 1.31 8.23 5.18
C VAL A 83 2.00 9.39 5.88
N THR A 84 2.71 10.22 5.13
CA THR A 84 3.43 11.41 5.67
C THR A 84 2.85 12.73 5.18
N ALA A 85 2.05 12.71 4.12
CA ALA A 85 1.34 13.90 3.65
C ALA A 85 0.02 13.55 2.96
N ILE A 86 -0.91 14.50 3.00
CA ILE A 86 -2.17 14.46 2.24
C ILE A 86 -2.41 15.80 1.55
N ALA A 87 -3.07 15.78 0.40
CA ALA A 87 -3.55 16.97 -0.29
C ALA A 87 -5.04 16.86 -0.64
N ASP A 88 -5.87 17.77 -0.14
CA ASP A 88 -7.26 17.91 -0.57
C ASP A 88 -7.74 19.35 -0.39
N ILE A 89 -8.39 19.90 -1.42
CA ILE A 89 -8.89 21.27 -1.43
C ILE A 89 -10.11 21.46 -0.52
N ARG A 90 -10.80 20.38 -0.13
CA ARG A 90 -12.03 20.42 0.66
C ARG A 90 -11.71 20.16 2.13
N PRO A 91 -11.96 21.13 3.05
CA PRO A 91 -11.73 20.92 4.48
C PRO A 91 -12.45 19.70 5.06
N TYR A 92 -13.64 19.37 4.53
CA TYR A 92 -14.39 18.19 4.95
C TYR A 92 -13.70 16.87 4.58
N ASN A 93 -13.06 16.79 3.41
CA ASN A 93 -12.30 15.61 3.00
C ASN A 93 -11.04 15.44 3.85
N VAL A 94 -10.38 16.55 4.21
CA VAL A 94 -9.25 16.53 5.14
C VAL A 94 -9.70 16.03 6.52
N HIS A 95 -10.83 16.52 7.03
CA HIS A 95 -11.40 16.04 8.29
C HIS A 95 -11.66 14.52 8.24
N ARG A 96 -12.33 14.03 7.19
CA ARG A 96 -12.57 12.59 7.01
C ARG A 96 -11.29 11.77 6.88
N ALA A 97 -10.24 12.33 6.26
CA ALA A 97 -8.95 11.65 6.16
C ALA A 97 -8.38 11.34 7.55
N PHE A 98 -8.54 12.23 8.53
CA PHE A 98 -8.07 12.00 9.90
C PHE A 98 -9.05 11.17 10.74
N HIS A 99 -10.33 11.55 10.74
CA HIS A 99 -11.34 11.06 11.69
C HIS A 99 -12.19 9.89 11.17
N GLY A 100 -12.10 9.60 9.88
CA GLY A 100 -12.92 8.60 9.22
C GLY A 100 -14.31 9.11 8.83
N ASP A 101 -15.07 8.21 8.23
CA ASP A 101 -16.42 8.46 7.72
C ASP A 101 -17.47 7.86 8.65
N HIS A 102 -18.17 8.75 9.37
CA HIS A 102 -19.19 8.40 10.36
C HIS A 102 -20.61 8.39 9.79
N SER A 103 -20.77 8.28 8.47
CA SER A 103 -22.10 8.25 7.83
C SER A 103 -22.93 7.04 8.24
N ASN A 104 -22.29 5.90 8.54
CA ASN A 104 -22.91 4.75 9.22
C ASN A 104 -21.84 3.86 9.91
N GLU A 105 -22.30 2.90 10.71
CA GLU A 105 -21.45 2.01 11.52
C GLU A 105 -20.57 1.03 10.72
N ASP A 106 -20.91 0.75 9.46
CA ASP A 106 -20.13 -0.17 8.62
C ASP A 106 -19.07 0.56 7.80
N ILE A 107 -19.38 1.77 7.35
CA ILE A 107 -18.49 2.59 6.55
C ILE A 107 -17.28 3.04 7.37
N ILE A 108 -17.44 3.35 8.66
CA ILE A 108 -16.31 3.72 9.52
C ILE A 108 -15.26 2.60 9.65
N LYS A 109 -15.66 1.33 9.48
CA LYS A 109 -14.72 0.19 9.50
C LYS A 109 -13.84 0.17 8.25
N LEU A 110 -14.36 0.63 7.11
CA LEU A 110 -13.67 0.66 5.82
C LEU A 110 -12.93 1.99 5.59
N ARG A 111 -13.50 3.10 6.07
CA ARG A 111 -13.00 4.47 5.94
C ARG A 111 -12.68 5.00 7.34
N CYS A 112 -11.80 4.31 8.05
CA CYS A 112 -11.54 4.55 9.48
C CYS A 112 -10.76 5.83 9.78
N GLY A 113 -10.14 6.43 8.76
CA GLY A 113 -9.27 7.60 8.93
C GLY A 113 -7.90 7.23 9.47
N LEU A 114 -6.96 8.15 9.29
CA LEU A 114 -5.54 7.98 9.63
C LEU A 114 -5.32 7.77 11.13
N MET A 115 -6.11 8.44 11.98
CA MET A 115 -5.97 8.31 13.43
C MET A 115 -6.25 6.88 13.89
N ALA A 116 -7.39 6.31 13.48
CA ALA A 116 -7.70 4.92 13.79
C ALA A 116 -6.72 3.95 13.11
N LYS A 117 -6.24 4.28 11.90
CA LYS A 117 -5.33 3.43 11.14
C LYS A 117 -3.95 3.28 11.78
N TYR A 118 -3.42 4.36 12.34
CA TYR A 118 -2.11 4.39 12.99
C TYR A 118 -2.15 4.38 14.53
N GLY A 119 -3.35 4.41 15.13
CA GLY A 119 -3.53 4.40 16.58
C GLY A 119 -3.25 5.72 17.28
N TRP A 120 -3.36 6.85 16.57
CA TRP A 120 -3.18 8.18 17.16
C TRP A 120 -4.41 8.61 17.95
N SER A 121 -4.20 9.22 19.12
CA SER A 121 -5.28 9.59 20.04
C SER A 121 -5.91 10.94 19.69
N THR A 122 -5.18 11.82 19.02
CA THR A 122 -5.64 13.19 18.69
C THR A 122 -5.23 13.60 17.28
N GLU A 123 -5.96 14.55 16.68
CA GLU A 123 -5.58 15.10 15.38
C GLU A 123 -4.27 15.91 15.49
N GLU A 124 -4.03 16.56 16.63
CA GLU A 124 -2.77 17.26 16.91
C GLU A 124 -1.57 16.32 16.88
N GLU A 125 -1.71 15.09 17.41
CA GLU A 125 -0.70 14.04 17.27
C GLU A 125 -0.54 13.62 15.82
N ALA A 126 -1.65 13.29 15.15
CA ALA A 126 -1.64 12.85 13.75
C ALA A 126 -0.93 13.87 12.83
N ARG A 127 -1.16 15.17 13.04
CA ARG A 127 -0.56 16.27 12.26
C ARG A 127 0.94 16.44 12.47
N LYS A 128 1.53 15.84 13.51
CA LYS A 128 3.00 15.76 13.63
C LYS A 128 3.60 14.77 12.64
N HIS A 129 2.82 13.78 12.22
CA HIS A 129 3.22 12.73 11.29
C HIS A 129 2.75 12.99 9.86
N VAL A 130 1.61 13.69 9.70
CA VAL A 130 0.96 13.91 8.41
C VAL A 130 0.82 15.39 8.11
N LYS A 131 1.57 15.88 7.12
CA LYS A 131 1.40 17.25 6.61
C LYS A 131 0.17 17.36 5.72
N VAL A 132 -0.50 18.50 5.77
CA VAL A 132 -1.73 18.75 4.99
C VAL A 132 -1.49 19.88 4.01
N TYR A 133 -1.83 19.62 2.76
CA TYR A 133 -1.80 20.57 1.67
C TYR A 133 -3.21 20.77 1.12
N GLY A 134 -3.50 21.98 0.62
CA GLY A 134 -4.74 22.22 -0.12
C GLY A 134 -4.61 21.69 -1.54
N ASP A 135 -3.70 22.30 -2.32
CA ASP A 135 -3.41 21.87 -3.67
C ASP A 135 -2.36 20.76 -3.71
N TYR A 136 -2.61 19.70 -4.49
CA TYR A 136 -1.64 18.62 -4.66
C TYR A 136 -0.35 19.09 -5.32
N ARG A 137 -0.38 20.17 -6.11
CA ARG A 137 0.79 20.73 -6.78
C ARG A 137 1.77 21.32 -5.77
N ASP A 138 1.25 21.92 -4.70
CA ASP A 138 2.07 22.43 -3.60
C ASP A 138 2.73 21.27 -2.84
N LEU A 139 1.98 20.20 -2.56
CA LEU A 139 2.52 18.96 -1.99
C LEU A 139 3.68 18.42 -2.84
N LEU A 140 3.48 18.24 -4.14
CA LEU A 140 4.51 17.70 -5.05
C LEU A 140 5.76 18.60 -5.11
N LYS A 141 5.59 19.91 -4.93
CA LYS A 141 6.69 20.88 -4.93
C LYS A 141 7.46 20.90 -3.62
N GLU A 142 6.77 20.88 -2.49
CA GLU A 142 7.33 21.17 -1.17
C GLU A 142 7.67 19.92 -0.35
N GLU A 143 6.88 18.85 -0.46
CA GLU A 143 7.14 17.63 0.30
C GLU A 143 8.32 16.88 -0.32
N LYS A 144 9.28 16.51 0.52
CA LYS A 144 10.51 15.79 0.15
C LYS A 144 10.67 14.47 0.90
N ASN A 145 9.87 14.26 1.95
CA ASN A 145 9.87 13.06 2.76
C ASN A 145 8.78 12.06 2.29
N ILE A 146 8.72 11.83 0.98
CA ILE A 146 7.84 10.85 0.32
C ILE A 146 8.59 10.14 -0.79
N GLU A 147 8.22 8.89 -1.04
CA GLU A 147 8.77 8.02 -2.08
C GLU A 147 7.73 7.71 -3.17
N ALA A 148 6.46 7.70 -2.79
CA ALA A 148 5.35 7.43 -3.71
C ALA A 148 4.14 8.35 -3.44
N VAL A 149 3.28 8.48 -4.44
CA VAL A 149 1.96 9.09 -4.31
C VAL A 149 0.86 8.10 -4.65
N ILE A 150 -0.23 8.17 -3.90
CA ILE A 150 -1.50 7.51 -4.18
C ILE A 150 -2.46 8.58 -4.70
N ILE A 151 -2.93 8.42 -5.92
CA ILE A 151 -3.79 9.40 -6.61
C ILE A 151 -5.23 8.93 -6.54
N ALA A 152 -6.04 9.64 -5.75
CA ALA A 152 -7.48 9.43 -5.62
C ALA A 152 -8.24 10.74 -5.90
N LEU A 153 -7.79 11.45 -6.95
CA LEU A 153 -8.41 12.67 -7.45
C LEU A 153 -9.61 12.34 -8.35
N PRO A 154 -10.43 13.31 -8.78
CA PRO A 154 -11.37 13.10 -9.88
C PRO A 154 -10.65 12.64 -11.16
N LEU A 155 -11.26 11.73 -11.93
CA LEU A 155 -10.66 11.05 -13.10
C LEU A 155 -9.89 11.97 -14.06
N HIS A 156 -10.42 13.17 -14.35
CA HIS A 156 -9.79 14.13 -15.27
C HIS A 156 -8.44 14.69 -14.76
N LEU A 157 -8.12 14.51 -13.47
CA LEU A 157 -6.86 14.94 -12.86
C LEU A 157 -5.83 13.80 -12.71
N HIS A 158 -6.20 12.53 -12.96
CA HIS A 158 -5.28 11.41 -12.77
C HIS A 158 -4.03 11.53 -13.65
N ALA A 159 -4.22 11.70 -14.96
CA ALA A 159 -3.11 11.82 -15.91
C ALA A 159 -2.16 13.00 -15.59
N PRO A 160 -2.64 14.25 -15.43
CA PRO A 160 -1.74 15.37 -15.11
C PRO A 160 -1.05 15.20 -13.76
N ALA A 161 -1.72 14.68 -12.72
CA ALA A 161 -1.12 14.45 -11.42
C ALA A 161 -0.05 13.35 -11.46
N ALA A 162 -0.33 12.22 -12.14
CA ALA A 162 0.62 11.13 -12.32
C ALA A 162 1.87 11.58 -13.07
N ILE A 163 1.70 12.33 -14.17
CA ILE A 163 2.82 12.89 -14.93
C ILE A 163 3.65 13.84 -14.07
N ALA A 164 2.99 14.72 -13.30
CA ALA A 164 3.69 15.66 -12.41
C ALA A 164 4.48 14.93 -11.31
N ALA A 165 3.88 13.91 -10.68
CA ALA A 165 4.53 13.11 -9.64
C ALA A 165 5.73 12.32 -10.18
N MET A 166 5.58 11.65 -11.33
CA MET A 166 6.71 10.93 -11.96
C MET A 166 7.83 11.89 -12.39
N LYS A 167 7.50 13.07 -12.91
CA LYS A 167 8.50 14.11 -13.23
C LYS A 167 9.22 14.63 -11.98
N ALA A 168 8.55 14.63 -10.82
CA ALA A 168 9.15 14.95 -9.54
C ALA A 168 9.97 13.79 -8.93
N GLY A 169 9.98 12.62 -9.58
CA GLY A 169 10.75 11.45 -9.17
C GLY A 169 10.01 10.51 -8.22
N TYR A 170 8.70 10.66 -8.04
CA TYR A 170 7.90 9.81 -7.15
C TYR A 170 7.29 8.62 -7.89
N HIS A 171 7.19 7.48 -7.20
CA HIS A 171 6.39 6.36 -7.67
C HIS A 171 4.90 6.71 -7.62
N VAL A 172 4.10 6.12 -8.51
CA VAL A 172 2.68 6.45 -8.65
C VAL A 172 1.83 5.20 -8.55
N LEU A 173 0.81 5.26 -7.68
CA LEU A 173 -0.36 4.39 -7.69
C LEU A 173 -1.58 5.26 -8.02
N THR A 174 -2.35 4.88 -9.05
CA THR A 174 -3.49 5.66 -9.55
C THR A 174 -4.67 4.78 -9.92
#